data_AF-A0AAE4GAY3-F1
#
_entry.id   AF-A0AAE4GAY3-F1
#
_cell.length_a   1.000
_cell.length_b   1.000
_cell.length_c   1.000
_cell.angle_alpha   90.00
_cell.angle_beta   90.00
_cell.angle_gamma   90.00
#
_symmetry.space_group_name_H-M   'P 1'
#
loop_
_entity.id
_entity.type
_entity.pdbx_description
1 polymer ?
#
loop_
_entity_poly.entity_id
_entity_poly.type
_entity_poly.pdbx_seq_one_letter_code
_entity_poly.pdbx_strand_id
1 'polypeptide(L)'
;MAYIPSTSGVKRDYDDYADTPSQSPTRATTPTETGGTPRISGSGSRASSLRAVSDPVVAEILQNITGKDDGLAAKNLSLLQKRLGSGFVKMMTSPGVADLVRDVKLEQNFETQRGQDAALAKHFGDASAVPLPANIKPTEFVVAPLDIMPYKVADSGEFRATLLELNGTGYGNITTMEPNTLDTVMSSFGNVSHILEKEPTALFLVACSGREDPPAFGQSKKIHEKLMIANAMQTTITQVQQEQAEKTGQPVLGVQVLGVDSFDADALVMKDGKPVIENSKALEKPGRDKDGVEKMKNILNSHNWDKPTQPTVLVGYTAQLAKAIEIHDGTPFLNGRKVSFIGNDRLVLNINALNEGSGKKLDTSKFTSNNISYVPAASKGHAYAFTNQFNKAEGAAYPGFSREIVNRQASTLEDVEKEVLSMLAEGKRVIIKPSGTGHGDGIRAFDITEKETPELIRQEIRESYESVKGTYGDRGGFPYTISEYLTADRVSKEDSPLKSMKYEFRVAVYSDYSDKEKGPQLKAVPAIIKIDGGSKLREGESGDFSKSFASVSAQVLATGLPASEFMKPLCSEATLDLVGVSKEEMTELCKWSTRLVSHILANVDQSDTILDK
;
A
#
# COMPACT_ATOMS: atom_id res chain seq x y z
N MET A 1 -30.06 -10.98 -21.78
CA MET A 1 -29.01 -11.57 -22.62
C MET A 1 -28.69 -10.63 -23.76
N ALA A 2 -27.50 -10.01 -23.73
CA ALA A 2 -26.85 -9.35 -24.85
C ALA A 2 -25.35 -9.65 -24.74
N TYR A 3 -24.79 -10.13 -25.84
CA TYR A 3 -23.46 -10.73 -25.98
C TYR A 3 -22.37 -9.64 -25.95
N ILE A 4 -21.38 -9.74 -25.06
CA ILE A 4 -20.20 -8.86 -25.03
C ILE A 4 -19.05 -9.58 -25.74
N PRO A 5 -18.46 -9.03 -26.82
CA PRO A 5 -17.38 -9.68 -27.54
C PRO A 5 -16.05 -9.59 -26.77
N SER A 6 -15.25 -10.65 -26.87
CA SER A 6 -13.90 -10.73 -26.30
C SER A 6 -12.94 -9.78 -27.03
N THR A 7 -12.31 -8.86 -26.30
CA THR A 7 -11.26 -8.01 -26.84
C THR A 7 -9.90 -8.68 -26.69
N SER A 8 -9.60 -9.62 -27.59
CA SER A 8 -8.23 -10.04 -27.89
C SER A 8 -7.65 -9.11 -28.95
N GLY A 9 -6.58 -8.36 -28.60
CA GLY A 9 -5.72 -7.69 -29.57
C GLY A 9 -5.76 -6.17 -29.51
N VAL A 10 -4.93 -5.58 -28.65
CA VAL A 10 -4.42 -4.22 -28.85
C VAL A 10 -2.91 -4.28 -28.69
N LYS A 11 -2.19 -3.99 -29.79
CA LYS A 11 -0.74 -3.79 -29.82
C LYS A 11 -0.39 -2.62 -28.90
N ARG A 12 0.64 -2.80 -28.06
CA ARG A 12 1.20 -1.77 -27.19
C ARG A 12 2.35 -1.10 -27.91
N ASP A 13 2.18 0.14 -28.32
CA ASP A 13 3.27 1.08 -28.62
C ASP A 13 2.88 2.40 -27.94
N TYR A 14 3.76 2.92 -27.08
CA TYR A 14 3.56 4.16 -26.33
C TYR A 14 4.64 5.16 -26.74
N ASP A 15 4.22 6.21 -27.45
CA ASP A 15 4.92 7.49 -27.53
C ASP A 15 3.88 8.55 -27.14
N ASP A 16 4.01 9.16 -25.97
CA ASP A 16 3.25 10.37 -25.63
C ASP A 16 4.11 11.33 -24.81
N TYR A 17 4.50 12.42 -25.46
CA TYR A 17 4.88 13.69 -24.87
C TYR A 17 4.14 14.79 -25.65
N ALA A 18 3.55 15.76 -24.94
CA ALA A 18 3.93 17.18 -25.07
C ALA A 18 3.11 18.05 -24.12
N ASP A 19 3.78 18.63 -23.12
CA ASP A 19 3.41 19.91 -22.51
C ASP A 19 4.35 20.98 -23.09
N THR A 20 3.80 21.98 -23.77
CA THR A 20 4.44 23.30 -23.96
C THR A 20 3.33 24.34 -24.19
N PRO A 21 3.40 25.55 -23.59
CA PRO A 21 2.25 26.44 -23.49
C PRO A 21 2.03 27.31 -24.73
N SER A 22 0.78 27.78 -24.87
CA SER A 22 0.20 28.44 -26.03
C SER A 22 0.89 29.76 -26.45
N GLN A 23 1.11 29.93 -27.76
CA GLN A 23 1.17 31.26 -28.41
C GLN A 23 0.42 31.21 -29.76
N SER A 24 -0.37 32.26 -30.02
CA SER A 24 -1.30 32.43 -31.15
C SER A 24 -0.62 32.73 -32.50
N PRO A 25 -1.34 32.70 -33.65
CA PRO A 25 -0.78 32.27 -34.93
C PRO A 25 -0.42 33.42 -35.89
N THR A 26 0.65 33.22 -36.67
CA THR A 26 0.86 33.97 -37.93
C THR A 26 1.45 33.09 -39.04
N ARG A 27 0.57 32.72 -39.97
CA ARG A 27 0.68 32.58 -41.44
C ARG A 27 2.02 32.22 -42.11
N ALA A 28 2.06 30.97 -42.59
CA ALA A 28 2.55 30.40 -43.87
C ALA A 28 3.70 31.04 -44.66
N THR A 29 4.71 30.21 -44.98
CA THR A 29 5.21 29.94 -46.35
C THR A 29 6.17 28.72 -46.37
N THR A 30 5.92 27.73 -47.23
CA THR A 30 6.88 26.77 -47.82
C THR A 30 7.32 27.31 -49.21
N PRO A 31 8.27 26.71 -49.97
CA PRO A 31 9.21 25.60 -49.70
C PRO A 31 10.65 25.85 -50.25
N THR A 32 11.63 24.97 -49.93
CA THR A 32 12.42 24.22 -50.95
C THR A 32 13.43 23.25 -50.33
N GLU A 33 13.60 22.14 -51.04
CA GLU A 33 14.42 20.97 -50.76
C GLU A 33 15.93 21.25 -50.86
N THR A 34 16.76 20.53 -50.11
CA THR A 34 17.81 19.64 -50.68
C THR A 34 18.56 18.84 -49.60
N GLY A 35 18.42 17.52 -49.72
CA GLY A 35 19.40 16.46 -49.52
C GLY A 35 20.58 16.63 -48.56
N GLY A 36 20.59 15.80 -47.52
CA GLY A 36 21.80 15.41 -46.81
C GLY A 36 21.49 14.56 -45.59
N THR A 37 21.35 13.25 -45.75
CA THR A 37 21.29 12.27 -44.65
C THR A 37 22.63 12.24 -43.90
N PRO A 38 22.67 12.51 -42.58
CA PRO A 38 23.76 12.07 -41.73
C PRO A 38 23.35 10.79 -41.01
N ARG A 39 24.20 9.77 -41.11
CA ARG A 39 24.15 8.56 -40.29
C ARG A 39 24.04 8.94 -38.81
N ILE A 40 22.96 8.54 -38.15
CA ILE A 40 22.84 8.59 -36.69
C ILE A 40 23.65 7.42 -36.13
N SER A 41 24.88 7.68 -35.70
CA SER A 41 25.63 6.81 -34.82
C SER A 41 25.01 6.89 -33.42
N GLY A 42 24.48 5.75 -32.94
CA GLY A 42 23.84 5.59 -31.63
C GLY A 42 24.81 5.58 -30.46
N SER A 43 25.46 6.70 -30.16
CA SER A 43 26.30 6.86 -28.95
C SER A 43 26.09 8.18 -28.19
N GLY A 44 25.12 9.01 -28.58
CA GLY A 44 24.96 10.38 -28.08
C GLY A 44 24.04 10.58 -26.86
N SER A 45 23.19 9.62 -26.46
CA SER A 45 22.25 9.84 -25.34
C SER A 45 22.90 9.65 -23.97
N ARG A 46 23.71 8.59 -23.78
CA ARG A 46 24.36 8.29 -22.50
C ARG A 46 25.30 9.41 -22.02
N ALA A 47 26.05 10.02 -22.92
CA ALA A 47 27.06 11.02 -22.57
C ALA A 47 26.47 12.42 -22.31
N SER A 48 25.26 12.71 -22.80
CA SER A 48 24.66 14.05 -22.67
C SER A 48 23.89 14.22 -21.36
N SER A 49 23.22 13.18 -20.85
CA SER A 49 22.60 13.17 -19.52
C SER A 49 23.63 13.17 -18.38
N LEU A 50 24.77 12.50 -18.57
CA LEU A 50 25.88 12.47 -17.60
C LEU A 50 26.64 13.81 -17.49
N ARG A 51 26.68 14.64 -18.54
CA ARG A 51 27.46 15.90 -18.56
C ARG A 51 26.80 17.06 -17.79
N ALA A 52 25.54 16.93 -17.36
CA ALA A 52 24.83 17.98 -16.64
C ALA A 52 24.91 17.84 -15.10
N VAL A 53 25.44 16.72 -14.58
CA VAL A 53 25.60 16.48 -13.15
C VAL A 53 27.04 16.77 -12.76
N SER A 54 27.27 17.85 -12.00
CA SER A 54 28.61 18.27 -11.58
C SER A 54 29.19 17.44 -10.43
N ASP A 55 28.36 16.73 -9.68
CA ASP A 55 28.78 15.86 -8.57
C ASP A 55 29.06 14.43 -9.08
N PRO A 56 30.31 13.94 -8.98
CA PRO A 56 30.68 12.62 -9.47
C PRO A 56 29.95 11.47 -8.76
N VAL A 57 29.58 11.64 -7.48
CA VAL A 57 28.84 10.62 -6.74
C VAL A 57 27.40 10.53 -7.24
N VAL A 58 26.79 11.67 -7.56
CA VAL A 58 25.45 11.71 -8.14
C VAL A 58 25.45 11.13 -9.56
N ALA A 59 26.52 11.34 -10.33
CA ALA A 59 26.69 10.72 -11.65
C ALA A 59 26.81 9.19 -11.55
N GLU A 60 27.55 8.67 -10.57
CA GLU A 60 27.65 7.24 -10.29
C GLU A 60 26.29 6.65 -9.88
N ILE A 61 25.54 7.32 -9.00
CA ILE A 61 24.18 6.90 -8.63
C ILE A 61 23.28 6.85 -9.86
N LEU A 62 23.29 7.89 -10.70
CA LEU A 62 22.51 7.91 -11.94
C LEU A 62 22.89 6.74 -12.84
N GLN A 63 24.18 6.46 -13.02
CA GLN A 63 24.65 5.31 -13.79
C GLN A 63 24.13 3.98 -13.21
N ASN A 64 24.14 3.81 -11.88
CA ASN A 64 23.72 2.58 -11.22
C ASN A 64 22.20 2.33 -11.30
N ILE A 65 21.38 3.38 -11.36
CA ILE A 65 19.92 3.25 -11.52
C ILE A 65 19.47 3.30 -12.99
N THR A 66 20.38 3.63 -13.92
CA THR A 66 20.08 3.63 -15.35
C THR A 66 20.04 2.21 -15.88
N GLY A 67 18.86 1.81 -16.38
CA GLY A 67 18.70 0.55 -17.10
C GLY A 67 18.41 0.80 -18.58
N LYS A 68 17.18 0.51 -19.02
CA LYS A 68 16.74 0.58 -20.42
C LYS A 68 16.32 1.99 -20.85
N ASP A 69 15.92 2.85 -19.91
CA ASP A 69 15.40 4.19 -20.16
C ASP A 69 16.18 5.24 -19.35
N ASP A 70 17.06 5.97 -20.04
CA ASP A 70 17.86 7.07 -19.46
C ASP A 70 16.98 8.20 -18.90
N GLY A 71 15.85 8.50 -19.54
CA GLY A 71 14.93 9.55 -19.13
C GLY A 71 14.16 9.18 -17.87
N LEU A 72 13.78 7.91 -17.74
CA LEU A 72 13.19 7.38 -16.52
C LEU A 72 14.17 7.45 -15.34
N ALA A 73 15.43 7.08 -15.56
CA ALA A 73 16.47 7.14 -14.54
C ALA A 73 16.67 8.57 -14.02
N ALA A 74 16.68 9.58 -14.89
CA ALA A 74 16.78 10.98 -14.51
C ALA A 74 15.57 11.46 -13.68
N LYS A 75 14.35 11.03 -14.03
CA LYS A 75 13.13 11.31 -13.25
C LYS A 75 13.18 10.66 -11.86
N ASN A 76 13.61 9.40 -11.79
CA ASN A 76 13.80 8.69 -10.53
C ASN A 76 14.86 9.37 -9.66
N LEU A 77 15.97 9.82 -10.24
CA LEU A 77 17.02 10.56 -9.53
C LEU A 77 16.45 11.81 -8.83
N SER A 78 15.74 12.66 -9.58
CA SER A 78 15.11 13.87 -9.02
C SER A 78 14.10 13.55 -7.92
N LEU A 79 13.27 12.52 -8.12
CA LEU A 79 12.31 12.06 -7.10
C LEU A 79 13.04 11.62 -5.82
N LEU A 80 14.07 10.76 -5.95
CA LEU A 80 14.81 10.20 -4.82
C LEU A 80 15.60 11.28 -4.08
N GLN A 81 16.23 12.24 -4.77
CA GLN A 81 16.88 13.39 -4.14
C GLN A 81 15.88 14.17 -3.27
N LYS A 82 14.68 14.44 -3.79
CA LYS A 82 13.65 15.16 -3.05
C LYS A 82 13.07 14.36 -1.88
N ARG A 83 12.89 13.05 -2.02
CA ARG A 83 12.28 12.19 -1.00
C ARG A 83 13.23 11.76 0.12
N LEU A 84 14.51 11.58 -0.20
CA LEU A 84 15.52 11.13 0.76
C LEU A 84 16.31 12.29 1.38
N GLY A 85 16.29 13.47 0.75
CA GLY A 85 16.94 14.67 1.26
C GLY A 85 18.43 14.46 1.50
N SER A 86 18.91 14.81 2.69
CA SER A 86 20.31 14.61 3.11
C SER A 86 20.75 13.14 3.13
N GLY A 87 19.81 12.21 3.25
CA GLY A 87 20.07 10.77 3.21
C GLY A 87 20.26 10.20 1.80
N PHE A 88 19.97 10.98 0.75
CA PHE A 88 19.96 10.49 -0.63
C PHE A 88 21.27 9.79 -1.03
N VAL A 89 22.41 10.45 -0.86
CA VAL A 89 23.71 9.90 -1.28
C VAL A 89 24.00 8.60 -0.52
N LYS A 90 23.90 8.63 0.81
CA LYS A 90 24.20 7.49 1.68
C LYS A 90 23.30 6.28 1.37
N MET A 91 22.02 6.52 1.13
CA MET A 91 21.05 5.47 0.80
C MET A 91 21.34 4.86 -0.59
N MET A 92 21.54 5.70 -1.60
CA MET A 92 21.69 5.23 -2.98
C MET A 92 23.05 4.61 -3.30
N THR A 93 24.09 4.92 -2.53
CA THR A 93 25.39 4.24 -2.60
C THR A 93 25.45 2.98 -1.74
N SER A 94 24.41 2.70 -0.93
CA SER A 94 24.36 1.47 -0.14
C SER A 94 24.19 0.24 -1.04
N PRO A 95 24.86 -0.89 -0.75
CA PRO A 95 24.85 -2.06 -1.62
C PRO A 95 23.43 -2.54 -1.97
N GLY A 96 23.20 -2.77 -3.26
CA GLY A 96 21.94 -3.31 -3.81
C GLY A 96 20.72 -2.38 -3.78
N VAL A 97 20.82 -1.17 -3.20
CA VAL A 97 19.69 -0.22 -3.17
C VAL A 97 19.35 0.31 -4.56
N ALA A 98 20.35 0.61 -5.38
CA ALA A 98 20.14 1.07 -6.76
C ALA A 98 19.39 0.03 -7.62
N ASP A 99 19.64 -1.27 -7.39
CA ASP A 99 18.97 -2.35 -8.14
C ASP A 99 17.47 -2.42 -7.85
N LEU A 100 17.03 -2.00 -6.67
CA LEU A 100 15.62 -1.97 -6.28
C LEU A 100 14.78 -0.95 -7.07
N VAL A 101 15.43 0.09 -7.64
CA VAL A 101 14.78 1.20 -8.34
C VAL A 101 15.12 1.27 -9.83
N ARG A 102 16.09 0.48 -10.29
CA ARG A 102 16.49 0.42 -11.71
C ARG A 102 15.32 -0.07 -12.56
N ASP A 103 15.05 0.61 -13.67
CA ASP A 103 13.94 0.30 -14.59
C ASP A 103 12.53 0.35 -13.98
N VAL A 104 12.37 0.95 -12.79
CA VAL A 104 11.07 1.10 -12.13
C VAL A 104 10.52 2.48 -12.38
N LYS A 105 9.27 2.58 -12.87
CA LYS A 105 8.54 3.86 -12.91
C LYS A 105 8.01 4.20 -11.53
N LEU A 106 8.84 4.84 -10.71
CA LEU A 106 8.49 5.27 -9.37
C LEU A 106 7.33 6.26 -9.38
N GLU A 107 6.43 6.15 -8.41
CA GLU A 107 5.23 6.97 -8.36
C GLU A 107 5.43 8.19 -7.44
N GLN A 108 5.33 9.39 -8.00
CA GLN A 108 5.83 10.60 -7.34
C GLN A 108 4.87 11.26 -6.33
N ASN A 109 3.55 11.21 -6.59
CA ASN A 109 2.48 11.81 -5.77
C ASN A 109 2.63 13.30 -5.39
N PHE A 110 3.53 14.06 -6.05
CA PHE A 110 3.80 15.45 -5.65
C PHE A 110 2.63 16.40 -5.86
N GLU A 111 1.77 16.18 -6.85
CA GLU A 111 0.59 17.04 -7.07
C GLU A 111 -0.41 16.90 -5.94
N THR A 112 -0.81 15.66 -5.63
CA THR A 112 -1.71 15.36 -4.51
C THR A 112 -1.12 15.87 -3.18
N GLN A 113 0.15 15.62 -2.91
CA GLN A 113 0.78 16.10 -1.68
C GLN A 113 0.84 17.64 -1.59
N ARG A 114 1.16 18.34 -2.69
CA ARG A 114 1.20 19.81 -2.70
C ARG A 114 -0.17 20.46 -2.48
N GLY A 115 -1.25 19.75 -2.80
CA GLY A 115 -2.60 20.22 -2.56
C GLY A 115 -3.11 19.97 -1.14
N GLN A 116 -2.30 19.38 -0.25
CA GLN A 116 -2.63 19.28 1.17
C GLN A 116 -2.35 20.60 1.88
N ASP A 117 -3.38 21.17 2.51
CA ASP A 117 -3.28 22.32 3.38
C ASP A 117 -2.72 21.92 4.76
N ALA A 118 -1.61 22.55 5.14
CA ALA A 118 -0.91 22.26 6.39
C ALA A 118 -1.70 22.65 7.64
N ALA A 119 -2.50 23.72 7.58
CA ALA A 119 -3.30 24.16 8.72
C ALA A 119 -4.49 23.21 8.96
N LEU A 120 -5.12 22.71 7.90
CA LEU A 120 -6.15 21.67 7.99
C LEU A 120 -5.58 20.35 8.48
N ALA A 121 -4.45 19.89 7.94
CA ALA A 121 -3.80 18.67 8.41
C ALA A 121 -3.47 18.74 9.91
N LYS A 122 -2.91 19.88 10.35
CA LYS A 122 -2.64 20.15 11.78
C LYS A 122 -3.92 20.18 12.60
N HIS A 123 -4.97 20.85 12.13
CA HIS A 123 -6.28 20.90 12.79
C HIS A 123 -6.85 19.49 13.02
N PHE A 124 -6.90 18.66 11.97
CA PHE A 124 -7.43 17.30 12.08
C PHE A 124 -6.57 16.43 13.01
N GLY A 125 -5.25 16.52 12.89
CA GLY A 125 -4.32 15.78 13.74
C GLY A 125 -4.45 16.15 15.22
N ASP A 126 -4.52 17.44 15.55
CA ASP A 126 -4.64 17.90 16.93
C ASP A 126 -6.03 17.65 17.52
N ALA A 127 -7.10 17.84 16.74
CA ALA A 127 -8.47 17.65 17.21
C ALA A 127 -8.84 16.17 17.42
N SER A 128 -8.10 15.26 16.77
CA SER A 128 -8.30 13.81 16.89
C SER A 128 -7.28 13.14 17.81
N ALA A 129 -6.39 13.90 18.46
CA ALA A 129 -5.32 13.36 19.28
C ALA A 129 -5.86 12.61 20.51
N VAL A 130 -5.37 11.39 20.73
CA VAL A 130 -5.59 10.60 21.94
C VAL A 130 -4.29 9.94 22.37
N PRO A 131 -4.08 9.62 23.66
CA PRO A 131 -2.89 8.88 24.09
C PRO A 131 -2.77 7.53 23.37
N LEU A 132 -1.55 7.16 22.99
CA LEU A 132 -1.27 5.78 22.55
C LEU A 132 -1.56 4.82 23.72
N PRO A 133 -2.25 3.67 23.50
CA PRO A 133 -2.56 2.75 24.58
C PRO A 133 -1.30 2.26 25.30
N ALA A 134 -1.37 2.17 26.63
CA ALA A 134 -0.21 1.89 27.48
C ALA A 134 0.43 0.50 27.27
N ASN A 135 -0.31 -0.44 26.67
CA ASN A 135 0.20 -1.76 26.31
C ASN A 135 1.06 -1.76 25.03
N ILE A 136 1.11 -0.64 24.29
CA ILE A 136 1.86 -0.52 23.04
C ILE A 136 3.22 0.10 23.30
N LYS A 137 4.28 -0.63 22.97
CA LYS A 137 5.67 -0.15 23.09
C LYS A 137 6.02 0.78 21.92
N PRO A 138 7.09 1.59 22.05
CA PRO A 138 7.59 2.40 20.94
C PRO A 138 7.76 1.56 19.67
N THR A 139 7.33 2.10 18.54
CA THR A 139 7.32 1.45 17.21
C THR A 139 6.44 0.23 17.04
N GLU A 140 5.78 -0.33 18.06
CA GLU A 140 4.82 -1.43 17.85
C GLU A 140 3.58 -0.98 17.05
N PHE A 141 3.38 0.33 16.91
CA PHE A 141 2.45 0.93 15.97
C PHE A 141 3.06 2.21 15.38
N VAL A 142 2.99 2.35 14.06
CA VAL A 142 3.42 3.57 13.36
C VAL A 142 2.25 4.25 12.65
N VAL A 143 1.58 3.54 11.75
CA VAL A 143 0.48 4.07 10.94
C VAL A 143 -0.45 2.96 10.47
N ALA A 144 -1.75 3.23 10.47
CA ALA A 144 -2.78 2.40 9.88
C ALA A 144 -3.80 3.27 9.12
N PRO A 145 -3.86 3.19 7.79
CA PRO A 145 -4.88 3.87 7.01
C PRO A 145 -6.21 3.12 7.00
N LEU A 146 -7.28 3.84 7.30
CA LEU A 146 -8.65 3.39 7.16
C LEU A 146 -9.16 3.84 5.80
N ASP A 147 -9.55 2.89 4.96
CA ASP A 147 -10.39 3.17 3.79
C ASP A 147 -11.85 3.17 4.26
N ILE A 148 -12.52 4.30 4.06
CA ILE A 148 -13.83 4.63 4.62
C ILE A 148 -14.77 4.98 3.47
N MET A 149 -15.95 4.39 3.46
CA MET A 149 -16.99 4.66 2.45
C MET A 149 -18.09 5.53 3.04
N PRO A 150 -18.21 6.77 2.58
CA PRO A 150 -19.45 7.53 2.70
C PRO A 150 -20.58 6.80 1.99
N TYR A 151 -21.75 6.73 2.59
CA TYR A 151 -22.90 6.02 2.00
C TYR A 151 -24.18 6.82 2.19
N LYS A 152 -25.12 6.63 1.27
CA LYS A 152 -26.41 7.33 1.33
C LYS A 152 -27.33 6.70 2.37
N VAL A 153 -27.95 7.56 3.17
CA VAL A 153 -29.18 7.23 3.90
C VAL A 153 -30.29 8.09 3.33
N ALA A 154 -31.31 7.44 2.78
CA ALA A 154 -32.43 8.10 2.11
C ALA A 154 -32.93 9.31 2.92
N ASP A 155 -33.05 10.45 2.24
CA ASP A 155 -33.68 11.69 2.68
C ASP A 155 -33.12 12.39 3.94
N SER A 156 -32.03 11.92 4.54
CA SER A 156 -31.47 12.54 5.75
C SER A 156 -30.53 13.72 5.49
N GLY A 157 -29.83 13.73 4.36
CA GLY A 157 -28.75 14.70 4.08
C GLY A 157 -27.57 14.63 5.05
N GLU A 158 -27.57 13.68 6.00
CA GLU A 158 -26.54 13.52 7.01
C GLU A 158 -25.32 12.82 6.43
N PHE A 159 -24.13 13.34 6.73
CA PHE A 159 -22.89 12.65 6.42
C PHE A 159 -22.77 11.37 7.25
N ARG A 160 -22.79 10.22 6.56
CA ARG A 160 -22.59 8.91 7.17
C ARG A 160 -21.52 8.13 6.44
N ALA A 161 -20.72 7.41 7.21
CA ALA A 161 -19.63 6.62 6.66
C ALA A 161 -19.41 5.32 7.42
N THR A 162 -18.83 4.33 6.76
CA THR A 162 -18.48 3.04 7.35
C THR A 162 -17.06 2.63 6.96
N LEU A 163 -16.42 1.81 7.79
CA LEU A 163 -15.14 1.21 7.45
C LEU A 163 -15.30 0.24 6.26
N LEU A 164 -14.47 0.40 5.23
CA LEU A 164 -14.29 -0.61 4.18
C LEU A 164 -13.15 -1.56 4.52
N GLU A 165 -12.04 -1.01 4.98
CA GLU A 165 -10.81 -1.74 5.24
C GLU A 165 -9.90 -0.95 6.18
N LEU A 166 -9.28 -1.66 7.14
CA LEU A 166 -8.11 -1.18 7.84
C LEU A 166 -6.88 -1.70 7.08
N ASN A 167 -5.97 -0.81 6.71
CA ASN A 167 -4.71 -1.16 6.05
C ASN A 167 -3.56 -1.08 7.06
N GLY A 168 -2.51 -1.87 6.84
CA GLY A 168 -1.28 -1.79 7.61
C GLY A 168 -0.23 -0.86 7.00
N THR A 169 0.94 -0.83 7.61
CA THR A 169 2.13 -0.06 7.19
C THR A 169 2.68 -0.45 5.81
N GLY A 170 2.27 -1.62 5.29
CA GLY A 170 2.57 -2.08 3.94
C GLY A 170 1.87 -1.27 2.83
N TYR A 171 0.87 -0.45 3.15
CA TYR A 171 0.10 0.29 2.14
C TYR A 171 0.99 1.22 1.28
N GLY A 172 0.58 1.41 0.03
CA GLY A 172 1.18 2.39 -0.87
C GLY A 172 0.46 3.74 -0.78
N ASN A 173 1.13 4.81 -1.22
CA ASN A 173 0.65 6.20 -1.19
C ASN A 173 0.81 6.92 0.15
N ILE A 174 1.70 6.47 1.03
CA ILE A 174 2.04 7.24 2.23
C ILE A 174 2.56 8.63 1.88
N THR A 175 3.20 8.77 0.72
CA THR A 175 3.71 10.05 0.18
C THR A 175 2.64 11.04 -0.27
N THR A 176 1.35 10.70 -0.15
CA THR A 176 0.22 11.63 -0.38
C THR A 176 -0.12 12.47 0.84
N MET A 177 0.33 12.08 2.03
CA MET A 177 0.17 12.86 3.26
C MET A 177 0.78 14.24 3.14
N GLU A 178 0.24 15.20 3.89
CA GLU A 178 0.84 16.52 4.08
C GLU A 178 2.30 16.38 4.55
N PRO A 179 3.25 17.21 4.06
CA PRO A 179 4.69 17.03 4.33
C PRO A 179 5.09 16.90 5.80
N ASN A 180 4.63 17.78 6.70
CA ASN A 180 5.00 17.71 8.12
C ASN A 180 4.44 16.46 8.80
N THR A 181 3.24 16.05 8.37
CA THR A 181 2.60 14.82 8.82
C THR A 181 3.39 13.60 8.34
N LEU A 182 3.84 13.59 7.08
CA LEU A 182 4.70 12.55 6.53
C LEU A 182 6.03 12.47 7.29
N ASP A 183 6.65 13.62 7.59
CA ASP A 183 7.89 13.68 8.36
C ASP A 183 7.70 13.11 9.77
N THR A 184 6.59 13.46 10.45
CA THR A 184 6.23 12.88 11.75
C THR A 184 6.09 11.36 11.68
N VAL A 185 5.41 10.85 10.66
CA VAL A 185 5.25 9.40 10.44
C VAL A 185 6.61 8.73 10.17
N MET A 186 7.48 9.35 9.38
CA MET A 186 8.84 8.83 9.11
C MET A 186 9.69 8.83 10.39
N SER A 187 9.60 9.85 11.23
CA SER A 187 10.24 9.87 12.55
C SER A 187 9.73 8.73 13.44
N SER A 188 8.43 8.43 13.43
CA SER A 188 7.85 7.30 14.14
C SER A 188 8.35 5.95 13.63
N PHE A 189 8.50 5.78 12.31
CA PHE A 189 9.19 4.60 11.73
C PHE A 189 10.66 4.50 12.20
N GLY A 190 11.33 5.63 12.38
CA GLY A 190 12.72 5.71 12.83
C GLY A 190 12.94 5.45 14.32
N ASN A 191 11.89 5.41 15.15
CA ASN A 191 11.98 5.36 16.63
C ASN A 191 12.44 4.00 17.21
N VAL A 192 13.45 3.39 16.61
CA VAL A 192 13.93 2.02 16.87
C VAL A 192 15.05 1.94 17.90
N SER A 193 15.38 3.05 18.56
CA SER A 193 16.53 3.15 19.49
C SER A 193 16.47 2.13 20.64
N HIS A 194 15.30 1.92 21.21
CA HIS A 194 15.06 0.96 22.30
C HIS A 194 15.36 -0.50 21.92
N ILE A 195 15.35 -0.84 20.62
CA ILE A 195 15.75 -2.18 20.13
C ILE A 195 17.27 -2.32 20.24
N LEU A 196 18.02 -1.27 19.90
CA LEU A 196 19.48 -1.26 19.95
C LEU A 196 20.05 -1.38 21.36
N GLU A 197 19.31 -0.91 22.37
CA GLU A 197 19.70 -1.05 23.78
C GLU A 197 19.83 -2.53 24.20
N LYS A 198 19.02 -3.40 23.60
CA LYS A 198 19.01 -4.85 23.86
C LYS A 198 19.80 -5.64 22.82
N GLU A 199 19.77 -5.19 21.57
CA GLU A 199 20.37 -5.85 20.43
C GLU A 199 21.18 -4.82 19.61
N PRO A 200 22.43 -4.51 20.02
CA PRO A 200 23.24 -3.48 19.35
C PRO A 200 23.50 -3.74 17.87
N THR A 201 23.42 -5.00 17.45
CA THR A 201 23.59 -5.47 16.07
C THR A 201 22.27 -5.94 15.45
N ALA A 202 21.14 -5.37 15.88
CA ALA A 202 19.80 -5.71 15.43
C ALA A 202 19.64 -5.73 13.89
N LEU A 203 18.77 -6.62 13.42
CA LEU A 203 18.36 -6.71 12.02
C LEU A 203 16.94 -6.15 11.85
N PHE A 204 16.83 -5.09 11.05
CA PHE A 204 15.59 -4.42 10.70
C PHE A 204 15.20 -4.77 9.26
N LEU A 205 14.03 -5.37 9.06
CA LEU A 205 13.51 -5.64 7.73
C LEU A 205 12.50 -4.57 7.32
N VAL A 206 12.75 -3.87 6.21
CA VAL A 206 11.81 -2.95 5.57
C VAL A 206 11.35 -3.56 4.27
N ALA A 207 10.21 -4.26 4.30
CA ALA A 207 9.73 -5.00 3.15
C ALA A 207 8.79 -4.18 2.26
N CYS A 208 8.85 -4.44 0.96
CA CYS A 208 7.98 -3.88 -0.06
C CYS A 208 7.15 -4.96 -0.73
N SER A 209 5.84 -4.73 -0.82
CA SER A 209 4.96 -5.53 -1.66
C SER A 209 5.09 -5.13 -3.13
N GLY A 210 4.82 -6.06 -4.04
CA GLY A 210 4.78 -5.86 -5.49
C GLY A 210 5.28 -7.04 -6.35
N ARG A 211 5.94 -8.05 -5.77
CA ARG A 211 6.54 -9.21 -6.46
C ARG A 211 5.86 -10.55 -6.11
N GLU A 212 4.65 -10.50 -5.56
CA GLU A 212 4.01 -11.67 -4.97
C GLU A 212 3.56 -12.71 -6.00
N ASP A 213 2.88 -12.36 -7.11
CA ASP A 213 2.26 -13.33 -8.03
C ASP A 213 2.01 -12.79 -9.46
N PRO A 214 1.83 -13.67 -10.47
CA PRO A 214 1.41 -13.27 -11.81
C PRO A 214 0.08 -12.50 -11.83
N PRO A 215 -0.13 -11.59 -12.79
CA PRO A 215 0.86 -11.09 -13.75
C PRO A 215 1.86 -10.09 -13.12
N ALA A 216 1.75 -9.80 -11.82
CA ALA A 216 2.51 -8.80 -11.09
C ALA A 216 3.87 -9.33 -10.57
N PHE A 217 4.80 -9.59 -11.50
CA PHE A 217 6.24 -9.76 -11.16
C PHE A 217 7.03 -8.46 -11.22
N GLY A 218 6.36 -7.33 -11.45
CA GLY A 218 7.01 -6.03 -11.56
C GLY A 218 7.62 -5.59 -10.23
N GLN A 219 8.72 -4.86 -10.29
CA GLN A 219 9.18 -4.11 -9.12
C GLN A 219 8.12 -3.08 -8.72
N SER A 220 8.02 -2.83 -7.42
CA SER A 220 7.00 -1.94 -6.89
C SER A 220 7.32 -0.49 -7.23
N LYS A 221 6.38 0.21 -7.85
CA LYS A 221 6.47 1.66 -8.08
C LYS A 221 6.58 2.48 -6.78
N LYS A 222 6.32 1.84 -5.64
CA LYS A 222 6.31 2.40 -4.29
C LYS A 222 7.54 2.05 -3.45
N ILE A 223 8.53 1.37 -4.02
CA ILE A 223 9.75 0.98 -3.29
C ILE A 223 10.49 2.19 -2.68
N HIS A 224 10.40 3.37 -3.30
CA HIS A 224 10.97 4.60 -2.76
C HIS A 224 10.37 5.00 -1.40
N GLU A 225 9.11 4.66 -1.12
CA GLU A 225 8.48 4.91 0.18
C GLU A 225 9.14 4.05 1.28
N LYS A 226 9.63 2.86 0.92
CA LYS A 226 10.37 1.98 1.83
C LYS A 226 11.81 2.46 2.03
N LEU A 227 12.42 3.07 1.02
CA LEU A 227 13.72 3.75 1.18
C LEU A 227 13.62 4.95 2.14
N MET A 228 12.48 5.67 2.17
CA MET A 228 12.26 6.72 3.17
C MET A 228 12.23 6.17 4.60
N ILE A 229 11.55 5.03 4.82
CA ILE A 229 11.52 4.33 6.12
C ILE A 229 12.93 3.89 6.51
N ALA A 230 13.67 3.26 5.59
CA ALA A 230 15.05 2.83 5.83
C ALA A 230 15.97 4.02 6.16
N ASN A 231 15.77 5.16 5.49
CA ASN A 231 16.50 6.39 5.75
C ASN A 231 16.21 6.93 7.16
N ALA A 232 14.93 6.96 7.57
CA ALA A 232 14.55 7.42 8.90
C ALA A 232 15.15 6.55 10.02
N MET A 233 15.16 5.22 9.83
CA MET A 233 15.87 4.30 10.73
C MET A 233 17.37 4.57 10.71
N GLN A 234 18.00 4.68 9.54
CA GLN A 234 19.43 4.93 9.41
C GLN A 234 19.87 6.21 10.15
N THR A 235 19.12 7.30 9.97
CA THR A 235 19.38 8.58 10.64
C THR A 235 19.26 8.44 12.16
N THR A 236 18.18 7.84 12.66
CA THR A 236 17.95 7.71 14.10
C THR A 236 18.99 6.80 14.76
N ILE A 237 19.32 5.67 14.14
CA ILE A 237 20.36 4.75 14.62
C ILE A 237 21.71 5.48 14.70
N THR A 238 22.07 6.24 13.66
CA THR A 238 23.33 7.01 13.61
C THR A 238 23.38 8.05 14.74
N GLN A 239 22.31 8.81 14.94
CA GLN A 239 22.23 9.83 15.98
C GLN A 239 22.35 9.22 17.38
N VAL A 240 21.62 8.13 17.67
CA VAL A 240 21.66 7.46 18.97
C VAL A 240 23.06 6.92 19.28
N GLN A 241 23.72 6.32 18.29
CA GLN A 241 25.09 5.84 18.48
C GLN A 241 26.08 7.00 18.70
N GLN A 242 25.91 8.14 18.03
CA GLN A 242 26.72 9.34 18.27
C GLN A 242 26.53 9.87 19.69
N GLU A 243 25.28 10.02 20.14
CA GLU A 243 24.97 10.45 21.50
C GLU A 243 25.51 9.48 22.56
N GLN A 244 25.45 8.17 22.30
CA GLN A 244 26.03 7.15 23.18
C GLN A 244 27.56 7.21 23.20
N ALA A 245 28.20 7.42 22.04
CA ALA A 245 29.65 7.56 21.93
C ALA A 245 30.16 8.79 22.71
N GLU A 246 29.46 9.92 22.60
CA GLU A 246 29.77 11.13 23.35
C GLU A 246 29.62 10.93 24.87
N LYS A 247 28.60 10.17 25.31
CA LYS A 247 28.33 9.91 26.73
C LYS A 247 29.27 8.88 27.36
N THR A 248 29.68 7.87 26.60
CA THR A 248 30.36 6.67 27.15
C THR A 248 31.80 6.50 26.67
N GLY A 249 32.22 7.23 25.64
CA GLY A 249 33.49 7.02 24.95
C GLY A 249 33.53 5.76 24.06
N GLN A 250 32.42 5.04 23.91
CA GLN A 250 32.36 3.88 23.01
C GLN A 250 32.38 4.32 21.54
N PRO A 251 32.95 3.50 20.63
CA PRO A 251 32.97 3.82 19.21
C PRO A 251 31.57 3.73 18.59
N VAL A 252 31.28 4.61 17.64
CA VAL A 252 30.09 4.52 16.77
C VAL A 252 30.23 3.28 15.89
N LEU A 253 29.32 2.33 16.03
CA LEU A 253 29.35 1.07 15.26
C LEU A 253 29.05 1.28 13.78
N GLY A 254 28.27 2.32 13.46
CA GLY A 254 27.72 2.54 12.13
C GLY A 254 26.37 1.83 11.95
N VAL A 255 25.84 1.91 10.74
CA VAL A 255 24.63 1.21 10.33
C VAL A 255 24.79 0.74 8.90
N GLN A 256 24.58 -0.55 8.68
CA GLN A 256 24.56 -1.12 7.35
C GLN A 256 23.18 -0.94 6.74
N VAL A 257 23.10 -0.44 5.52
CA VAL A 257 21.87 -0.51 4.73
C VAL A 257 22.14 -1.42 3.54
N LEU A 258 21.21 -2.34 3.26
CA LEU A 258 21.30 -3.27 2.14
C LEU A 258 19.98 -3.31 1.38
N GLY A 259 20.03 -3.18 0.06
CA GLY A 259 18.91 -3.50 -0.82
C GLY A 259 19.06 -4.92 -1.36
N VAL A 260 17.97 -5.69 -1.38
CA VAL A 260 17.97 -7.06 -1.90
C VAL A 260 16.84 -7.26 -2.90
N ASP A 261 17.23 -7.44 -4.16
CA ASP A 261 16.36 -7.97 -5.21
C ASP A 261 16.87 -9.33 -5.71
N SER A 262 16.36 -10.38 -5.10
CA SER A 262 16.75 -11.75 -5.42
C SER A 262 15.90 -12.37 -6.54
N PHE A 263 14.91 -11.65 -7.09
CA PHE A 263 14.05 -12.22 -8.11
C PHE A 263 14.84 -12.70 -9.34
N ASP A 264 14.54 -13.90 -9.80
CA ASP A 264 15.14 -14.54 -10.97
C ASP A 264 14.06 -14.72 -12.05
N ALA A 265 13.95 -13.75 -12.95
CA ALA A 265 13.02 -13.83 -14.07
C ALA A 265 13.31 -15.01 -15.00
N ASP A 266 14.58 -15.44 -15.10
CA ASP A 266 15.00 -16.54 -15.96
C ASP A 266 14.63 -17.90 -15.36
N ALA A 267 14.24 -17.96 -14.08
CA ALA A 267 13.64 -19.15 -13.49
C ALA A 267 12.27 -19.47 -14.09
N LEU A 268 11.57 -18.50 -14.68
CA LEU A 268 10.22 -18.70 -15.19
C LEU A 268 10.20 -19.38 -16.57
N VAL A 269 9.26 -20.29 -16.77
CA VAL A 269 8.91 -20.80 -18.10
C VAL A 269 8.11 -19.72 -18.83
N MET A 270 8.55 -19.36 -20.03
CA MET A 270 7.95 -18.26 -20.81
C MET A 270 7.30 -18.80 -22.08
N LYS A 271 6.12 -18.27 -22.43
CA LYS A 271 5.42 -18.47 -23.71
C LYS A 271 4.94 -17.11 -24.23
N ASP A 272 5.29 -16.77 -25.47
CA ASP A 272 4.94 -15.49 -26.10
C ASP A 272 5.32 -14.26 -25.27
N GLY A 273 6.49 -14.32 -24.60
CA GLY A 273 7.01 -13.23 -23.76
C GLY A 273 6.30 -13.08 -22.42
N LYS A 274 5.43 -14.02 -22.02
CA LYS A 274 4.74 -14.03 -20.73
C LYS A 274 5.07 -15.29 -19.93
N PRO A 275 5.10 -15.22 -18.59
CA PRO A 275 5.27 -16.41 -17.77
C PRO A 275 4.09 -17.36 -17.98
N VAL A 276 4.38 -18.65 -18.12
CA VAL A 276 3.38 -19.72 -18.13
C VAL A 276 2.86 -19.86 -16.71
N ILE A 277 1.54 -19.91 -16.55
CA ILE A 277 0.86 -20.02 -15.26
C ILE A 277 0.09 -21.34 -15.27
N GLU A 278 0.33 -22.18 -14.27
CA GLU A 278 -0.36 -23.45 -14.06
C GLU A 278 -0.82 -23.54 -12.62
N ASN A 279 -2.10 -23.88 -12.39
CA ASN A 279 -2.70 -23.91 -11.06
C ASN A 279 -2.40 -22.63 -10.26
N SER A 280 -2.39 -21.49 -10.96
CA SER A 280 -2.17 -20.17 -10.39
C SER A 280 -0.77 -19.90 -9.82
N LYS A 281 0.20 -20.72 -10.22
CA LYS A 281 1.61 -20.52 -9.92
C LYS A 281 2.33 -20.31 -11.24
N ALA A 282 3.24 -19.34 -11.28
CA ALA A 282 4.13 -19.28 -12.43
C ALA A 282 4.98 -20.55 -12.46
N LEU A 283 4.98 -21.20 -13.61
CA LEU A 283 5.75 -22.42 -13.81
C LEU A 283 7.23 -22.05 -13.82
N GLU A 284 7.99 -22.71 -12.95
CA GLU A 284 9.43 -22.54 -12.84
C GLU A 284 10.14 -23.62 -13.65
N LYS A 285 11.26 -23.27 -14.29
CA LYS A 285 12.14 -24.24 -14.96
C LYS A 285 12.66 -25.23 -13.92
N PRO A 286 12.81 -26.53 -14.26
CA PRO A 286 13.29 -27.53 -13.31
C PRO A 286 14.58 -27.10 -12.59
N GLY A 287 14.58 -27.15 -11.26
CA GLY A 287 15.74 -26.81 -10.42
C GLY A 287 16.04 -25.32 -10.29
N ARG A 288 15.17 -24.42 -10.77
CA ARG A 288 15.28 -22.98 -10.55
C ARG A 288 14.32 -22.52 -9.46
N ASP A 289 14.63 -21.36 -8.86
CA ASP A 289 13.80 -20.68 -7.87
C ASP A 289 13.62 -19.22 -8.29
N LYS A 290 12.41 -18.84 -8.69
CA LYS A 290 12.09 -17.46 -9.12
C LYS A 290 12.29 -16.44 -8.01
N ASP A 291 12.14 -16.85 -6.76
CA ASP A 291 12.32 -15.96 -5.60
C ASP A 291 13.81 -15.82 -5.25
N GLY A 292 14.66 -16.66 -5.85
CA GLY A 292 16.11 -16.62 -5.76
C GLY A 292 16.64 -16.64 -4.33
N VAL A 293 16.09 -17.50 -3.47
CA VAL A 293 16.49 -17.58 -2.04
C VAL A 293 17.98 -17.85 -1.91
N GLU A 294 18.57 -18.73 -2.73
CA GLU A 294 20.02 -18.97 -2.71
C GLU A 294 20.83 -17.74 -3.16
N LYS A 295 20.34 -16.99 -4.16
CA LYS A 295 20.94 -15.72 -4.57
C LYS A 295 20.89 -14.70 -3.41
N MET A 296 19.76 -14.63 -2.69
CA MET A 296 19.65 -13.79 -1.49
C MET A 296 20.69 -14.19 -0.45
N LYS A 297 20.80 -15.47 -0.08
CA LYS A 297 21.80 -15.95 0.88
C LYS A 297 23.23 -15.57 0.47
N ASN A 298 23.57 -15.72 -0.81
CA ASN A 298 24.89 -15.34 -1.32
C ASN A 298 25.17 -13.84 -1.18
N ILE A 299 24.18 -12.98 -1.49
CA ILE A 299 24.28 -11.53 -1.26
C ILE A 299 24.51 -11.27 0.23
N LEU A 300 23.67 -11.84 1.10
CA LEU A 300 23.78 -11.64 2.55
C LEU A 300 25.17 -12.06 3.08
N ASN A 301 25.64 -13.25 2.74
CA ASN A 301 26.92 -13.81 3.21
C ASN A 301 28.13 -12.95 2.83
N SER A 302 28.06 -12.17 1.75
CA SER A 302 29.11 -11.22 1.34
C SER A 302 29.20 -9.96 2.23
N HIS A 303 28.33 -9.82 3.23
CA HIS A 303 28.18 -8.61 4.05
C HIS A 303 28.36 -8.86 5.56
N ASN A 304 29.21 -9.82 5.96
CA ASN A 304 29.49 -10.21 7.35
C ASN A 304 28.23 -10.66 8.13
N TRP A 305 27.32 -11.37 7.45
CA TRP A 305 26.01 -11.72 7.99
C TRP A 305 26.04 -12.57 9.26
N ASP A 306 26.94 -13.55 9.32
CA ASP A 306 27.03 -14.50 10.44
C ASP A 306 27.66 -13.90 11.71
N LYS A 307 28.37 -12.78 11.57
CA LYS A 307 29.07 -12.09 12.66
C LYS A 307 28.88 -10.57 12.52
N PRO A 308 27.65 -10.06 12.68
CA PRO A 308 27.37 -8.65 12.47
C PRO A 308 28.08 -7.82 13.54
N THR A 309 28.77 -6.76 13.12
CA THR A 309 29.46 -5.81 14.01
C THR A 309 28.67 -4.50 14.20
N GLN A 310 27.60 -4.33 13.42
CA GLN A 310 26.75 -3.14 13.42
C GLN A 310 25.29 -3.54 13.11
N PRO A 311 24.30 -2.71 13.46
CA PRO A 311 22.92 -2.94 13.05
C PRO A 311 22.77 -2.90 11.52
N THR A 312 21.81 -3.64 11.01
CA THR A 312 21.52 -3.71 9.57
C THR A 312 20.06 -3.37 9.28
N VAL A 313 19.82 -2.43 8.37
CA VAL A 313 18.50 -2.17 7.78
C VAL A 313 18.49 -2.80 6.38
N LEU A 314 17.70 -3.85 6.21
CA LEU A 314 17.54 -4.55 4.95
C LEU A 314 16.24 -4.16 4.28
N VAL A 315 16.33 -3.64 3.05
CA VAL A 315 15.19 -3.34 2.19
C VAL A 315 15.04 -4.45 1.16
N GLY A 316 13.87 -5.06 1.08
CA GLY A 316 13.63 -6.17 0.16
C GLY A 316 12.15 -6.36 -0.13
N TYR A 317 11.83 -7.41 -0.88
CA TYR A 317 10.45 -7.70 -1.27
C TYR A 317 9.83 -8.77 -0.38
N THR A 318 8.55 -8.57 -0.03
CA THR A 318 7.79 -9.43 0.89
C THR A 318 7.79 -10.91 0.49
N ALA A 319 7.68 -11.21 -0.80
CA ALA A 319 7.62 -12.59 -1.31
C ALA A 319 8.92 -13.35 -1.05
N GLN A 320 10.05 -12.79 -1.49
CA GLN A 320 11.35 -13.44 -1.34
C GLN A 320 11.78 -13.49 0.12
N LEU A 321 11.52 -12.43 0.89
CA LEU A 321 11.83 -12.41 2.33
C LEU A 321 11.00 -13.45 3.09
N ALA A 322 9.69 -13.56 2.81
CA ALA A 322 8.85 -14.54 3.51
C ALA A 322 9.31 -15.99 3.26
N LYS A 323 9.78 -16.29 2.05
CA LYS A 323 10.30 -17.62 1.68
C LYS A 323 11.68 -17.91 2.28
N ALA A 324 12.49 -16.88 2.51
CA ALA A 324 13.85 -17.01 3.06
C ALA A 324 13.89 -16.99 4.59
N ILE A 325 12.80 -16.60 5.26
CA ILE A 325 12.73 -16.52 6.73
C ILE A 325 12.29 -17.85 7.32
N GLU A 326 13.05 -18.32 8.30
CA GLU A 326 12.73 -19.49 9.11
C GLU A 326 12.14 -19.07 10.45
N ILE A 327 11.24 -19.89 11.01
CA ILE A 327 10.69 -19.69 12.36
C ILE A 327 11.28 -20.74 13.30
N HIS A 328 11.98 -20.28 14.34
CA HIS A 328 12.52 -21.12 15.41
C HIS A 328 11.91 -20.64 16.74
N ASP A 329 11.03 -21.45 17.36
CA ASP A 329 10.32 -21.11 18.61
C ASP A 329 9.67 -19.71 18.58
N GLY A 330 8.87 -19.45 17.53
CA GLY A 330 8.23 -18.16 17.30
C GLY A 330 9.14 -17.02 16.83
N THR A 331 10.45 -17.21 16.84
CA THR A 331 11.43 -16.19 16.47
C THR A 331 11.78 -16.26 14.98
N PRO A 332 11.72 -15.14 14.22
CA PRO A 332 12.14 -15.10 12.82
C PRO A 332 13.66 -15.06 12.67
N PHE A 333 14.18 -15.86 11.73
CA PHE A 333 15.59 -15.88 11.33
C PHE A 333 15.72 -15.72 9.82
N LEU A 334 16.56 -14.79 9.37
CA LEU A 334 16.92 -14.63 7.95
C LEU A 334 18.36 -15.10 7.76
N ASN A 335 18.53 -16.23 7.06
CA ASN A 335 19.85 -16.81 6.78
C ASN A 335 20.71 -16.93 8.06
N GLY A 336 20.16 -17.57 9.10
CA GLY A 336 20.83 -17.79 10.39
C GLY A 336 20.88 -16.59 11.35
N ARG A 337 20.57 -15.37 10.92
CA ARG A 337 20.54 -14.17 11.77
C ARG A 337 19.15 -13.89 12.29
N LYS A 338 19.01 -13.65 13.61
CA LYS A 338 17.75 -13.24 14.23
C LYS A 338 17.26 -11.94 13.60
N VAL A 339 15.98 -11.91 13.23
CA VAL A 339 15.29 -10.69 12.80
C VAL A 339 14.71 -10.01 14.03
N SER A 340 15.19 -8.81 14.34
CA SER A 340 14.78 -8.03 15.52
C SER A 340 13.51 -7.23 15.24
N PHE A 341 13.30 -6.82 14.00
CA PHE A 341 12.20 -5.94 13.60
C PHE A 341 11.69 -6.26 12.18
N ILE A 342 10.35 -6.24 12.02
CA ILE A 342 9.68 -6.34 10.72
C ILE A 342 8.78 -5.12 10.49
N GLY A 343 9.14 -4.31 9.50
CA GLY A 343 8.51 -3.05 9.13
C GLY A 343 7.36 -3.17 8.13
N ASN A 344 6.71 -4.33 8.05
CA ASN A 344 5.65 -4.59 7.08
C ASN A 344 4.75 -5.74 7.58
N ASP A 345 3.48 -5.45 7.81
CA ASP A 345 2.43 -6.38 8.22
C ASP A 345 2.21 -7.52 7.22
N ARG A 346 2.22 -7.23 5.91
CA ARG A 346 2.09 -8.26 4.87
C ARG A 346 3.24 -9.27 4.92
N LEU A 347 4.46 -8.86 5.26
CA LEU A 347 5.57 -9.81 5.45
C LEU A 347 5.29 -10.76 6.63
N VAL A 348 4.83 -10.25 7.78
CA VAL A 348 4.47 -11.08 8.95
C VAL A 348 3.41 -12.12 8.56
N LEU A 349 2.38 -11.71 7.83
CA LEU A 349 1.31 -12.58 7.38
C LEU A 349 1.77 -13.64 6.38
N ASN A 350 2.58 -13.24 5.39
CA ASN A 350 3.11 -14.17 4.42
C ASN A 350 4.00 -15.24 5.09
N ILE A 351 4.81 -14.87 6.08
CA ILE A 351 5.63 -15.82 6.84
C ILE A 351 4.73 -16.83 7.58
N ASN A 352 3.71 -16.36 8.29
CA ASN A 352 2.77 -17.23 9.00
C ASN A 352 2.02 -18.17 8.04
N ALA A 353 1.50 -17.63 6.92
CA ALA A 353 0.77 -18.42 5.93
C ALA A 353 1.63 -19.53 5.29
N LEU A 354 2.89 -19.24 4.96
CA LEU A 354 3.81 -20.24 4.42
C LEU A 354 4.19 -21.35 5.41
N ASN A 355 4.01 -21.12 6.71
CA ASN A 355 4.42 -22.04 7.77
C ASN A 355 3.24 -22.73 8.48
N GLU A 356 1.99 -22.41 8.11
CA GLU A 356 0.76 -22.94 8.72
C GLU A 356 0.73 -24.47 8.77
N GLY A 357 1.05 -25.14 7.65
CA GLY A 357 1.09 -26.61 7.57
C GLY A 357 2.16 -27.28 8.44
N SER A 358 3.13 -26.51 8.95
CA SER A 358 4.16 -26.99 9.89
C SER A 358 3.84 -26.66 11.36
N GLY A 359 2.72 -25.98 11.62
CA GLY A 359 2.31 -25.54 12.96
C GLY A 359 3.20 -24.43 13.54
N LYS A 360 4.08 -23.82 12.74
CA LYS A 360 4.97 -22.73 13.20
C LYS A 360 4.31 -21.38 12.91
N LYS A 361 4.25 -20.51 13.92
CA LYS A 361 3.71 -19.14 13.86
C LYS A 361 4.73 -18.18 14.48
N LEU A 362 4.84 -16.97 13.96
CA LEU A 362 5.62 -15.90 14.55
C LEU A 362 5.02 -15.47 15.89
N ASP A 363 5.90 -15.22 16.87
CA ASP A 363 5.56 -14.68 18.19
C ASP A 363 6.05 -13.23 18.27
N THR A 364 5.12 -12.27 18.27
CA THR A 364 5.41 -10.84 18.33
C THR A 364 5.98 -10.38 19.68
N SER A 365 6.11 -11.28 20.67
CA SER A 365 6.90 -11.01 21.88
C SER A 365 8.41 -11.21 21.68
N LYS A 366 8.82 -11.92 20.61
CA LYS A 366 10.23 -12.28 20.32
C LYS A 366 10.95 -11.33 19.36
N PHE A 367 10.18 -10.55 18.62
CA PHE A 367 10.64 -9.52 17.68
C PHE A 367 9.65 -8.35 17.67
N THR A 368 10.06 -7.18 17.19
CA THR A 368 9.16 -6.02 17.08
C THR A 368 8.49 -6.00 15.70
N SER A 369 7.16 -5.97 15.65
CA SER A 369 6.42 -5.63 14.43
C SER A 369 6.04 -4.15 14.48
N ASN A 370 6.22 -3.42 13.39
CA ASN A 370 5.87 -2.00 13.35
C ASN A 370 4.36 -1.68 13.32
N ASN A 371 3.56 -2.75 13.26
CA ASN A 371 2.12 -2.70 13.37
C ASN A 371 1.64 -3.98 14.05
N ILE A 372 1.51 -3.96 15.37
CA ILE A 372 0.98 -5.06 16.16
C ILE A 372 -0.48 -5.38 15.80
N SER A 373 -1.22 -4.42 15.21
CA SER A 373 -2.55 -4.62 14.65
C SER A 373 -2.56 -5.25 13.25
N TYR A 374 -1.51 -5.98 12.86
CA TYR A 374 -1.37 -6.58 11.52
C TYR A 374 -2.52 -7.54 11.16
N VAL A 375 -3.15 -8.22 12.13
CA VAL A 375 -4.28 -9.13 11.89
C VAL A 375 -5.51 -8.37 11.38
N PRO A 376 -6.09 -7.41 12.14
CA PRO A 376 -7.19 -6.59 11.62
C PRO A 376 -6.79 -5.74 10.40
N ALA A 377 -5.52 -5.38 10.26
CA ALA A 377 -5.02 -4.66 9.09
C ALA A 377 -4.97 -5.48 7.78
N ALA A 378 -5.17 -6.80 7.85
CA ALA A 378 -5.17 -7.67 6.67
C ALA A 378 -6.42 -8.55 6.54
N SER A 379 -7.24 -8.62 7.58
CA SER A 379 -8.51 -9.35 7.57
C SER A 379 -9.67 -8.38 7.76
N LYS A 380 -10.47 -8.23 6.70
CA LYS A 380 -11.69 -7.40 6.72
C LYS A 380 -12.66 -7.87 7.82
N GLY A 381 -12.82 -9.18 8.01
CA GLY A 381 -13.61 -9.74 9.11
C GLY A 381 -13.17 -9.25 10.49
N HIS A 382 -11.86 -9.33 10.78
CA HIS A 382 -11.33 -8.85 12.07
C HIS A 382 -11.50 -7.33 12.22
N ALA A 383 -11.22 -6.56 11.16
CA ALA A 383 -11.43 -5.11 11.16
C ALA A 383 -12.90 -4.75 11.48
N TYR A 384 -13.86 -5.44 10.86
CA TYR A 384 -15.28 -5.22 11.10
C TYR A 384 -15.70 -5.66 12.50
N ALA A 385 -15.20 -6.79 13.00
CA ALA A 385 -15.50 -7.26 14.35
C ALA A 385 -15.02 -6.27 15.43
N PHE A 386 -13.77 -5.77 15.32
CA PHE A 386 -13.28 -4.71 16.21
C PHE A 386 -14.08 -3.41 16.07
N THR A 387 -14.47 -3.05 14.84
CA THR A 387 -15.29 -1.85 14.60
C THR A 387 -16.67 -1.97 15.25
N ASN A 388 -17.32 -3.12 15.12
CA ASN A 388 -18.61 -3.38 15.76
C ASN A 388 -18.50 -3.39 17.29
N GLN A 389 -17.43 -3.99 17.83
CA GLN A 389 -17.15 -3.96 19.27
C GLN A 389 -16.98 -2.53 19.77
N PHE A 390 -16.18 -1.71 19.09
CA PHE A 390 -15.98 -0.30 19.40
C PHE A 390 -17.29 0.49 19.28
N ASN A 391 -18.01 0.36 18.17
CA ASN A 391 -19.27 1.06 17.92
C ASN A 391 -20.34 0.73 18.97
N LYS A 392 -20.38 -0.50 19.46
CA LYS A 392 -21.26 -0.89 20.56
C LYS A 392 -20.89 -0.22 21.90
N ALA A 393 -19.60 0.00 22.14
CA ALA A 393 -19.09 0.56 23.39
C ALA A 393 -19.11 2.10 23.41
N GLU A 394 -18.65 2.74 22.34
CA GLU A 394 -18.40 4.19 22.26
C GLU A 394 -19.13 4.87 21.10
N GLY A 395 -19.81 4.11 20.23
CA GLY A 395 -20.39 4.63 19.00
C GLY A 395 -21.48 5.68 19.19
N ALA A 396 -22.13 5.75 20.35
CA ALA A 396 -23.11 6.79 20.65
C ALA A 396 -22.55 8.22 20.52
N ALA A 397 -21.24 8.41 20.68
CA ALA A 397 -20.57 9.69 20.47
C ALA A 397 -20.39 10.04 18.97
N TYR A 398 -20.57 9.07 18.08
CA TYR A 398 -20.27 9.17 16.65
C TYR A 398 -21.42 8.59 15.79
N PRO A 399 -22.65 9.10 15.91
CA PRO A 399 -23.84 8.49 15.30
C PRO A 399 -23.77 8.34 13.77
N GLY A 400 -23.01 9.20 13.07
CA GLY A 400 -22.78 9.09 11.62
C GLY A 400 -21.88 7.92 11.19
N PHE A 401 -21.10 7.36 12.12
CA PHE A 401 -20.04 6.38 11.85
C PHE A 401 -20.19 5.09 12.67
N SER A 402 -21.13 5.06 13.62
CA SER A 402 -21.28 4.00 14.62
C SER A 402 -22.22 2.87 14.23
N ARG A 403 -22.65 2.81 12.96
CA ARG A 403 -23.51 1.74 12.47
C ARG A 403 -22.78 0.40 12.59
N GLU A 404 -23.52 -0.64 12.94
CA GLU A 404 -23.02 -2.02 12.86
C GLU A 404 -22.71 -2.41 11.40
N ILE A 405 -21.53 -2.96 11.18
CA ILE A 405 -21.11 -3.55 9.90
C ILE A 405 -21.59 -5.00 9.88
N VAL A 406 -22.74 -5.23 9.23
CA VAL A 406 -23.31 -6.57 9.04
C VAL A 406 -22.40 -7.39 8.13
N ASN A 407 -21.74 -8.40 8.69
CA ASN A 407 -20.85 -9.28 7.95
C ASN A 407 -20.82 -10.71 8.53
N ARG A 408 -20.39 -11.66 7.70
CA ARG A 408 -20.18 -13.09 8.02
C ARG A 408 -18.89 -13.56 7.34
N GLN A 409 -18.30 -14.64 7.84
CA GLN A 409 -17.14 -15.29 7.23
C GLN A 409 -17.52 -16.68 6.73
N ALA A 410 -16.96 -17.09 5.58
CA ALA A 410 -17.14 -18.43 5.04
C ALA A 410 -15.83 -18.99 4.50
N SER A 411 -15.59 -20.28 4.71
CA SER A 411 -14.34 -20.97 4.33
C SER A 411 -14.52 -21.98 3.20
N THR A 412 -15.76 -22.16 2.71
CA THR A 412 -16.09 -23.04 1.58
C THR A 412 -17.01 -22.32 0.59
N LEU A 413 -17.08 -22.80 -0.65
CA LEU A 413 -17.97 -22.19 -1.65
C LEU A 413 -19.43 -22.38 -1.27
N GLU A 414 -19.76 -23.55 -0.71
CA GLU A 414 -21.08 -23.91 -0.21
C GLU A 414 -21.53 -22.97 0.90
N ASP A 415 -20.63 -22.65 1.84
CA ASP A 415 -20.92 -21.69 2.91
C ASP A 415 -21.07 -20.27 2.36
N VAL A 416 -20.25 -19.83 1.40
CA VAL A 416 -20.43 -18.51 0.77
C VAL A 416 -21.81 -18.40 0.13
N GLU A 417 -22.23 -19.40 -0.65
CA GLU A 417 -23.55 -19.42 -1.29
C GLU A 417 -24.67 -19.36 -0.25
N LYS A 418 -24.58 -20.21 0.79
CA LYS A 418 -25.56 -20.26 1.88
C LYS A 418 -25.70 -18.90 2.57
N GLU A 419 -24.58 -18.25 2.91
CA GLU A 419 -24.61 -16.97 3.61
C GLU A 419 -25.11 -15.83 2.72
N VAL A 420 -24.78 -15.83 1.42
CA VAL A 420 -25.32 -14.88 0.44
C VAL A 420 -26.84 -15.02 0.35
N LEU A 421 -27.35 -16.23 0.12
CA LEU A 421 -28.79 -16.48 0.02
C LEU A 421 -29.54 -16.13 1.31
N SER A 422 -28.96 -16.43 2.48
CA SER A 422 -29.52 -16.04 3.77
C SER A 422 -29.66 -14.53 3.91
N MET A 423 -28.62 -13.76 3.59
CA MET A 423 -28.66 -12.29 3.71
C MET A 423 -29.63 -11.66 2.70
N LEU A 424 -29.72 -12.19 1.48
CA LEU A 424 -30.73 -11.76 0.50
C LEU A 424 -32.16 -12.04 0.98
N ALA A 425 -32.39 -13.18 1.64
CA ALA A 425 -33.69 -13.52 2.23
C ALA A 425 -34.07 -12.58 3.40
N GLU A 426 -33.10 -12.04 4.12
CA GLU A 426 -33.27 -10.97 5.12
C GLU A 426 -33.55 -9.59 4.50
N GLY A 427 -33.58 -9.48 3.16
CA GLY A 427 -33.82 -8.23 2.45
C GLY A 427 -32.59 -7.33 2.37
N LYS A 428 -31.37 -7.88 2.52
CA LYS A 428 -30.12 -7.14 2.40
C LYS A 428 -29.46 -7.46 1.06
N ARG A 429 -29.01 -6.42 0.34
CA ARG A 429 -28.07 -6.61 -0.77
C ARG A 429 -26.74 -7.10 -0.22
N VAL A 430 -26.01 -7.91 -0.99
CA VAL A 430 -24.82 -8.61 -0.50
C VAL A 430 -23.60 -8.26 -1.34
N ILE A 431 -22.44 -8.14 -0.71
CA ILE A 431 -21.13 -8.08 -1.35
C ILE A 431 -20.24 -9.16 -0.74
N ILE A 432 -19.55 -9.92 -1.59
CA ILE A 432 -18.55 -10.90 -1.18
C ILE A 432 -17.15 -10.38 -1.50
N LYS A 433 -16.22 -10.60 -0.59
CA LYS A 433 -14.83 -10.15 -0.70
C LYS A 433 -13.89 -11.30 -0.32
N PRO A 434 -13.09 -11.84 -1.25
CA PRO A 434 -12.09 -12.85 -0.93
C PRO A 434 -10.98 -12.28 -0.05
N SER A 435 -10.32 -13.15 0.71
CA SER A 435 -9.08 -12.83 1.42
C SER A 435 -7.90 -12.69 0.46
N GLY A 436 -6.88 -11.94 0.88
CA GLY A 436 -5.55 -11.96 0.25
C GLY A 436 -5.46 -11.32 -1.13
N THR A 437 -6.54 -10.75 -1.68
CA THR A 437 -6.56 -10.12 -3.00
C THR A 437 -6.25 -8.63 -2.96
N GLY A 438 -5.88 -8.07 -4.12
CA GLY A 438 -5.74 -6.62 -4.35
C GLY A 438 -6.66 -6.16 -5.47
N HIS A 439 -6.68 -4.84 -5.73
CA HIS A 439 -7.33 -4.20 -6.89
C HIS A 439 -8.85 -4.42 -7.09
N GLY A 440 -9.53 -5.06 -6.13
CA GLY A 440 -10.94 -5.42 -6.24
C GLY A 440 -11.20 -6.80 -6.87
N ASP A 441 -10.14 -7.58 -7.09
CA ASP A 441 -10.25 -8.89 -7.74
C ASP A 441 -11.08 -9.87 -6.89
N GLY A 442 -12.02 -10.55 -7.56
CA GLY A 442 -12.96 -11.48 -6.94
C GLY A 442 -14.06 -10.83 -6.10
N ILE A 443 -14.18 -9.50 -6.07
CA ILE A 443 -15.35 -8.87 -5.44
C ILE A 443 -16.57 -9.11 -6.33
N ARG A 444 -17.68 -9.54 -5.74
CA ARG A 444 -19.00 -9.66 -6.40
C ARG A 444 -20.07 -9.06 -5.49
N ALA A 445 -21.13 -8.53 -6.09
CA ALA A 445 -22.31 -8.09 -5.35
C ALA A 445 -23.58 -8.63 -5.97
N PHE A 446 -24.58 -8.82 -5.13
CA PHE A 446 -25.85 -9.46 -5.43
C PHE A 446 -27.00 -8.57 -4.94
N ASP A 447 -27.95 -8.29 -5.82
CA ASP A 447 -29.17 -7.57 -5.47
C ASP A 447 -30.23 -8.52 -4.89
N ILE A 448 -31.17 -7.97 -4.11
CA ILE A 448 -32.21 -8.73 -3.38
C ILE A 448 -33.02 -9.63 -4.32
N THR A 449 -33.29 -9.16 -5.54
CA THR A 449 -34.06 -9.92 -6.54
C THR A 449 -33.34 -11.15 -7.07
N GLU A 450 -32.01 -11.22 -6.96
CA GLU A 450 -31.21 -12.34 -7.45
C GLU A 450 -31.42 -13.62 -6.62
N LYS A 451 -32.05 -13.52 -5.44
CA LYS A 451 -32.42 -14.68 -4.61
C LYS A 451 -33.34 -15.67 -5.35
N GLU A 452 -34.08 -15.20 -6.35
CA GLU A 452 -34.95 -16.03 -7.19
C GLU A 452 -34.15 -16.85 -8.23
N THR A 453 -32.84 -16.61 -8.35
CA THR A 453 -31.93 -17.29 -9.30
C THR A 453 -30.66 -17.79 -8.59
N PRO A 454 -30.77 -18.71 -7.61
CA PRO A 454 -29.62 -19.17 -6.81
C PRO A 454 -28.51 -19.81 -7.65
N GLU A 455 -28.85 -20.41 -8.79
CA GLU A 455 -27.86 -21.02 -9.69
C GLU A 455 -26.91 -20.00 -10.34
N LEU A 456 -27.40 -18.79 -10.64
CA LEU A 456 -26.54 -17.71 -11.15
C LEU A 456 -25.63 -17.17 -10.05
N ILE A 457 -26.13 -17.05 -8.83
CA ILE A 457 -25.32 -16.66 -7.66
C ILE A 457 -24.18 -17.66 -7.45
N ARG A 458 -24.49 -18.97 -7.46
CA ARG A 458 -23.49 -20.04 -7.35
C ARG A 458 -22.44 -19.96 -8.45
N GLN A 459 -22.86 -19.72 -9.69
CA GLN A 459 -21.95 -19.55 -10.81
C GLN A 459 -21.02 -18.34 -10.61
N GLU A 460 -21.54 -17.17 -10.26
CA GLU A 460 -20.73 -15.96 -10.02
C GLU A 460 -19.75 -16.14 -8.85
N ILE A 461 -20.14 -16.86 -7.80
CA ILE A 461 -19.26 -17.22 -6.67
C ILE A 461 -18.11 -18.12 -7.14
N ARG A 462 -18.39 -19.14 -7.96
CA ARG A 462 -17.35 -20.02 -8.53
C ARG A 462 -16.41 -19.25 -9.44
N GLU A 463 -16.93 -18.43 -10.34
CA GLU A 463 -16.11 -17.60 -11.23
C GLU A 463 -15.22 -16.63 -10.44
N SER A 464 -15.76 -16.05 -9.35
CA SER A 464 -14.99 -15.27 -8.41
C SER A 464 -13.83 -16.08 -7.84
N TYR A 465 -14.11 -17.24 -7.24
CA TYR A 465 -13.08 -18.09 -6.65
C TYR A 465 -12.04 -18.57 -7.67
N GLU A 466 -12.46 -19.01 -8.86
CA GLU A 466 -11.56 -19.45 -9.93
C GLU A 466 -10.65 -18.31 -10.42
N SER A 467 -11.18 -17.09 -10.56
CA SER A 467 -10.39 -15.92 -10.94
C SER A 467 -9.36 -15.53 -9.87
N VAL A 468 -9.76 -15.58 -8.60
CA VAL A 468 -8.90 -15.28 -7.45
C VAL A 468 -7.83 -16.33 -7.30
N LYS A 469 -8.22 -17.61 -7.36
CA LYS A 469 -7.27 -18.71 -7.37
C LYS A 469 -6.31 -18.50 -8.51
N GLY A 470 -6.77 -18.38 -9.76
CA GLY A 470 -5.95 -18.17 -10.95
C GLY A 470 -4.88 -17.08 -10.85
N THR A 471 -5.15 -16.02 -10.07
CA THR A 471 -4.26 -14.85 -9.92
C THR A 471 -3.36 -14.94 -8.67
N TYR A 472 -3.90 -15.39 -7.53
CA TYR A 472 -3.24 -15.29 -6.22
C TYR A 472 -2.86 -16.65 -5.60
N GLY A 473 -3.23 -17.76 -6.24
CA GLY A 473 -2.94 -19.12 -5.79
C GLY A 473 -3.40 -19.42 -4.38
N ASP A 474 -2.51 -19.99 -3.56
CA ASP A 474 -2.83 -20.40 -2.19
C ASP A 474 -2.94 -19.22 -1.22
N ARG A 475 -2.51 -18.03 -1.63
CA ARG A 475 -2.49 -16.81 -0.79
C ARG A 475 -3.79 -16.00 -0.83
N GLY A 476 -4.69 -16.31 -1.76
CA GLY A 476 -5.96 -15.60 -1.93
C GLY A 476 -7.16 -16.56 -2.01
N GLY A 477 -8.34 -16.00 -1.73
CA GLY A 477 -9.62 -16.71 -1.78
C GLY A 477 -10.28 -16.77 -0.42
N PHE A 478 -10.07 -17.85 0.33
CA PHE A 478 -10.69 -18.08 1.63
C PHE A 478 -9.86 -17.56 2.81
N PRO A 479 -10.51 -17.15 3.93
CA PRO A 479 -11.96 -17.03 4.08
C PRO A 479 -12.52 -15.85 3.27
N TYR A 480 -13.75 -15.99 2.79
CA TYR A 480 -14.50 -14.88 2.21
C TYR A 480 -15.18 -14.09 3.32
N THR A 481 -15.14 -12.77 3.20
CA THR A 481 -16.01 -11.86 3.95
C THR A 481 -17.28 -11.60 3.14
N ILE A 482 -18.43 -12.01 3.67
CA ILE A 482 -19.76 -11.71 3.12
C ILE A 482 -20.30 -10.53 3.92
N SER A 483 -20.69 -9.45 3.27
CA SER A 483 -21.18 -8.25 3.96
C SER A 483 -22.40 -7.68 3.27
N GLU A 484 -23.13 -6.84 3.98
CA GLU A 484 -24.17 -6.04 3.35
C GLU A 484 -23.55 -5.06 2.35
N TYR A 485 -24.15 -4.97 1.17
CA TYR A 485 -23.82 -3.94 0.19
C TYR A 485 -24.52 -2.64 0.59
N LEU A 486 -23.72 -1.59 0.81
CA LEU A 486 -24.24 -0.23 0.96
C LEU A 486 -23.99 0.58 -0.31
N THR A 487 -24.94 1.44 -0.64
CA THR A 487 -24.84 2.36 -1.76
C THR A 487 -23.85 3.47 -1.39
N ALA A 488 -22.62 3.36 -1.91
CA ALA A 488 -21.60 4.39 -1.79
C ALA A 488 -22.13 5.75 -2.27
N ASP A 489 -21.77 6.80 -1.55
CA ASP A 489 -22.10 8.15 -1.94
C ASP A 489 -21.31 8.57 -3.20
N ARG A 490 -21.80 9.63 -3.85
CA ARG A 490 -21.31 10.09 -5.15
C ARG A 490 -21.11 11.59 -5.14
N VAL A 491 -20.13 12.06 -5.91
CA VAL A 491 -19.89 13.50 -6.09
C VAL A 491 -21.19 14.16 -6.58
N SER A 492 -21.75 15.04 -5.76
CA SER A 492 -23.03 15.71 -6.01
C SER A 492 -22.88 17.04 -6.74
N LYS A 493 -21.67 17.60 -6.75
CA LYS A 493 -21.37 18.91 -7.34
C LYS A 493 -21.68 18.95 -8.85
N GLU A 494 -22.70 19.72 -9.20
CA GLU A 494 -23.34 19.77 -10.53
C GLU A 494 -22.40 20.18 -11.66
N ASP A 495 -21.52 21.14 -11.40
CA ASP A 495 -20.54 21.69 -12.36
C ASP A 495 -19.24 20.86 -12.45
N SER A 496 -19.13 19.77 -11.68
CA SER A 496 -17.93 18.94 -11.65
C SER A 496 -17.92 17.88 -12.77
N PRO A 497 -16.80 17.68 -13.48
CA PRO A 497 -16.66 16.56 -14.42
C PRO A 497 -16.75 15.19 -13.74
N LEU A 498 -16.56 15.17 -12.41
CA LEU A 498 -16.60 14.00 -11.54
C LEU A 498 -17.99 13.72 -10.99
N LYS A 499 -19.00 14.56 -11.31
CA LYS A 499 -20.39 14.37 -10.88
C LYS A 499 -20.83 12.93 -11.07
N SER A 500 -21.53 12.40 -10.08
CA SER A 500 -22.07 11.03 -9.99
C SER A 500 -21.05 9.92 -9.81
N MET A 501 -19.74 10.18 -9.83
CA MET A 501 -18.74 9.15 -9.51
C MET A 501 -18.76 8.84 -8.01
N LYS A 502 -18.70 7.55 -7.67
CA LYS A 502 -18.52 7.07 -6.31
C LYS A 502 -17.16 7.48 -5.77
N TYR A 503 -17.06 7.63 -4.46
CA TYR A 503 -15.80 7.95 -3.83
C TYR A 503 -15.65 7.27 -2.46
N GLU A 504 -14.40 7.09 -2.04
CA GLU A 504 -14.03 6.65 -0.70
C GLU A 504 -12.94 7.56 -0.14
N PHE A 505 -12.88 7.66 1.19
CA PHE A 505 -11.85 8.39 1.91
C PHE A 505 -10.76 7.45 2.40
N ARG A 506 -9.53 7.95 2.45
CA ARG A 506 -8.44 7.33 3.19
C ARG A 506 -8.04 8.25 4.34
N VAL A 507 -8.31 7.82 5.56
CA VAL A 507 -7.89 8.50 6.79
C VAL A 507 -6.76 7.71 7.42
N ALA A 508 -5.59 8.32 7.55
CA ALA A 508 -4.45 7.66 8.16
C ALA A 508 -4.38 8.01 9.65
N VAL A 509 -4.46 6.98 10.51
CA VAL A 509 -4.16 7.11 11.93
C VAL A 509 -2.70 6.78 12.13
N TYR A 510 -1.96 7.64 12.81
CA TYR A 510 -0.53 7.50 13.03
C TYR A 510 -0.12 7.84 14.46
N SER A 511 1.02 7.29 14.87
CA SER A 511 1.66 7.64 16.14
C SER A 511 2.54 8.88 15.99
N ASP A 512 2.50 9.74 17.00
CA ASP A 512 3.31 10.95 17.13
C ASP A 512 4.02 10.92 18.48
N TYR A 513 5.36 10.94 18.44
CA TYR A 513 6.24 10.94 19.61
C TYR A 513 6.89 12.31 19.86
N SER A 514 6.49 13.35 19.12
CA SER A 514 7.14 14.67 19.16
C SER A 514 6.86 15.46 20.44
N ASP A 515 5.67 15.30 21.04
CA ASP A 515 5.26 15.99 22.26
C ASP A 515 5.74 15.22 23.50
N LYS A 516 6.88 15.64 24.05
CA LYS A 516 7.47 15.02 25.25
C LYS A 516 6.65 15.25 26.52
N GLU A 517 5.81 16.28 26.58
CA GLU A 517 5.01 16.58 27.77
C GLU A 517 3.76 15.69 27.82
N LYS A 518 3.10 15.51 26.67
CA LYS A 518 1.92 14.63 26.56
C LYS A 518 2.26 13.16 26.38
N GLY A 519 3.51 12.85 26.03
CA GLY A 519 3.94 11.50 25.65
C GLY A 519 3.34 11.06 24.30
N PRO A 520 3.53 9.79 23.91
CA PRO A 520 3.09 9.27 22.62
C PRO A 520 1.59 9.43 22.40
N GLN A 521 1.21 10.02 21.27
CA GLN A 521 -0.18 10.20 20.86
C GLN A 521 -0.49 9.39 19.60
N LEU A 522 -1.76 9.02 19.43
CA LEU A 522 -2.37 8.69 18.15
C LEU A 522 -3.06 9.94 17.61
N LYS A 523 -2.90 10.20 16.31
CA LYS A 523 -3.55 11.30 15.57
C LYS A 523 -4.07 10.77 14.24
N ALA A 524 -5.08 11.43 13.66
CA ALA A 524 -5.60 11.12 12.34
C ALA A 524 -5.40 12.28 11.36
N VAL A 525 -5.07 11.93 10.12
CA VAL A 525 -5.04 12.86 8.98
C VAL A 525 -5.88 12.29 7.83
N PRO A 526 -6.82 13.06 7.26
CA PRO A 526 -7.51 12.62 6.06
C PRO A 526 -6.55 12.83 4.87
N ALA A 527 -6.01 11.72 4.36
CA ALA A 527 -4.96 11.75 3.36
C ALA A 527 -5.53 12.04 1.97
N ILE A 528 -6.36 11.15 1.44
CA ILE A 528 -6.87 11.29 0.06
C ILE A 528 -8.31 10.83 -0.07
N ILE A 529 -8.99 11.41 -1.05
CA ILE A 529 -10.21 10.83 -1.62
C ILE A 529 -9.79 10.02 -2.83
N LYS A 530 -10.38 8.84 -2.99
CA LYS A 530 -10.27 8.04 -4.20
C LYS A 530 -11.63 8.04 -4.90
N ILE A 531 -11.63 8.45 -6.16
CA ILE A 531 -12.84 8.59 -6.96
C ILE A 531 -12.86 7.46 -7.99
N ASP A 532 -13.99 6.78 -8.10
CA ASP A 532 -14.19 5.73 -9.10
C ASP A 532 -14.75 6.31 -10.40
N GLY A 533 -13.88 6.63 -11.34
CA GLY A 533 -14.24 7.10 -12.68
C GLY A 533 -15.09 6.10 -13.47
N GLY A 534 -14.93 4.79 -13.22
CA GLY A 534 -15.73 3.74 -13.85
C GLY A 534 -17.17 3.69 -13.35
N SER A 535 -17.45 4.34 -12.22
CA SER A 535 -18.78 4.36 -11.61
C SER A 535 -19.68 5.51 -12.07
N LYS A 536 -19.21 6.36 -13.00
CA LYS A 536 -19.98 7.50 -13.51
C LYS A 536 -21.32 7.03 -14.07
N LEU A 537 -22.41 7.66 -13.63
CA LEU A 537 -23.76 7.31 -14.08
C LEU A 537 -23.99 7.79 -15.50
N ARG A 538 -24.67 6.94 -16.27
CA ARG A 538 -25.29 7.33 -17.54
C ARG A 538 -26.63 8.01 -17.26
N GLU A 539 -27.11 8.76 -18.24
CA GLU A 539 -28.43 9.40 -18.17
C GLU A 539 -29.51 8.35 -17.89
N GLY A 540 -30.33 8.59 -16.87
CA GLY A 540 -31.40 7.68 -16.45
C GLY A 540 -31.00 6.55 -15.48
N GLU A 541 -29.72 6.40 -15.13
CA GLU A 541 -29.30 5.41 -14.12
C GLU A 541 -29.54 5.95 -12.69
N SER A 542 -30.13 5.12 -11.82
CA SER A 542 -30.39 5.49 -10.41
C SER A 542 -29.11 5.53 -9.57
N GLY A 543 -28.11 4.72 -9.94
CA GLY A 543 -26.85 4.56 -9.24
C GLY A 543 -26.92 3.86 -7.88
N ASP A 544 -28.08 3.30 -7.54
CA ASP A 544 -28.39 2.67 -6.25
C ASP A 544 -27.72 1.30 -6.07
N PHE A 545 -27.57 0.52 -7.14
CA PHE A 545 -26.82 -0.74 -7.12
C PHE A 545 -25.87 -0.82 -8.30
N SER A 546 -24.70 -1.41 -8.08
CA SER A 546 -23.72 -1.64 -9.14
C SER A 546 -22.83 -2.83 -8.78
N LYS A 547 -22.62 -3.71 -9.77
CA LYS A 547 -21.64 -4.80 -9.75
C LYS A 547 -20.24 -4.36 -10.23
N SER A 548 -20.05 -3.07 -10.54
CA SER A 548 -18.74 -2.54 -10.95
C SER A 548 -17.95 -2.03 -9.74
N PHE A 549 -16.74 -2.56 -9.59
CA PHE A 549 -15.79 -2.19 -8.54
C PHE A 549 -14.44 -1.96 -9.21
N ALA A 550 -14.10 -0.72 -9.54
CA ALA A 550 -12.80 -0.42 -10.15
C ALA A 550 -11.90 0.29 -9.13
N SER A 551 -10.72 -0.28 -8.86
CA SER A 551 -9.68 0.44 -8.13
C SER A 551 -9.09 1.57 -8.96
N VAL A 552 -8.53 2.61 -8.31
CA VAL A 552 -7.82 3.71 -8.98
C VAL A 552 -6.75 3.17 -9.95
N SER A 553 -6.01 2.13 -9.55
CA SER A 553 -5.00 1.51 -10.41
C SER A 553 -5.60 0.91 -11.69
N ALA A 554 -6.75 0.24 -11.58
CA ALA A 554 -7.45 -0.31 -12.75
C ALA A 554 -7.94 0.81 -13.67
N GLN A 555 -8.38 1.94 -13.12
CA GLN A 555 -8.85 3.09 -13.90
C GLN A 555 -7.72 3.82 -14.63
N VAL A 556 -6.58 4.03 -13.96
CA VAL A 556 -5.37 4.60 -14.61
C VAL A 556 -4.96 3.72 -15.79
N LEU A 557 -5.01 2.39 -15.64
CA LEU A 557 -4.74 1.46 -16.73
C LEU A 557 -5.78 1.53 -17.86
N ALA A 558 -7.06 1.67 -17.52
CA ALA A 558 -8.15 1.69 -18.51
C ALA A 558 -8.24 3.01 -19.29
N THR A 559 -7.95 4.14 -18.63
CA THR A 559 -8.12 5.49 -19.20
C THR A 559 -6.83 6.11 -19.71
N GLY A 560 -5.67 5.65 -19.24
CA GLY A 560 -4.38 6.29 -19.49
C GLY A 560 -4.16 7.60 -18.73
N LEU A 561 -5.16 8.08 -17.98
CA LEU A 561 -5.07 9.32 -17.21
C LEU A 561 -4.17 9.16 -15.97
N PRO A 562 -3.50 10.23 -15.52
CA PRO A 562 -2.68 10.16 -14.31
C PRO A 562 -3.55 9.91 -13.07
N ALA A 563 -2.97 9.25 -12.07
CA ALA A 563 -3.69 8.90 -10.85
C ALA A 563 -4.20 10.12 -10.06
N SER A 564 -3.62 11.31 -10.25
CA SER A 564 -4.06 12.59 -9.66
C SER A 564 -5.45 13.04 -10.14
N GLU A 565 -5.95 12.50 -11.26
CA GLU A 565 -7.33 12.73 -11.69
C GLU A 565 -8.34 12.03 -10.76
N PHE A 566 -7.95 10.88 -10.21
CA PHE A 566 -8.80 10.01 -9.40
C PHE A 566 -8.44 10.03 -7.91
N MET A 567 -7.29 10.61 -7.53
CA MET A 567 -6.85 10.78 -6.14
C MET A 567 -6.60 12.25 -5.82
N LYS A 568 -7.47 12.84 -5.01
CA LYS A 568 -7.37 14.24 -4.58
C LYS A 568 -7.01 14.36 -3.10
N PRO A 569 -6.31 15.42 -2.67
CA PRO A 569 -5.97 15.64 -1.26
C PRO A 569 -7.23 15.91 -0.43
N LEU A 570 -7.35 15.29 0.76
CA LEU A 570 -8.49 15.55 1.63
C LEU A 570 -8.27 16.68 2.65
N CYS A 571 -7.02 17.05 2.95
CA CYS A 571 -6.76 18.30 3.66
C CYS A 571 -6.87 19.46 2.66
N SER A 572 -8.05 19.69 2.09
CA SER A 572 -8.27 20.70 1.06
C SER A 572 -9.74 21.13 1.08
N GLU A 573 -10.00 22.41 1.36
CA GLU A 573 -11.37 22.95 1.37
C GLU A 573 -12.07 22.71 0.03
N ALA A 574 -11.37 22.90 -1.09
CA ALA A 574 -11.92 22.63 -2.42
C ALA A 574 -12.34 21.16 -2.63
N THR A 575 -11.62 20.21 -2.02
CA THR A 575 -11.96 18.79 -2.12
C THR A 575 -13.08 18.40 -1.17
N LEU A 576 -13.12 18.99 0.03
CA LEU A 576 -14.24 18.85 0.97
C LEU A 576 -15.54 19.40 0.37
N ASP A 577 -15.49 20.59 -0.24
CA ASP A 577 -16.60 21.20 -0.98
C ASP A 577 -17.06 20.36 -2.17
N LEU A 578 -16.13 19.69 -2.87
CA LEU A 578 -16.44 18.82 -4.01
C LEU A 578 -17.37 17.67 -3.60
N VAL A 579 -17.20 17.13 -2.39
CA VAL A 579 -18.00 16.01 -1.86
C VAL A 579 -19.05 16.45 -0.85
N GLY A 580 -19.17 17.75 -0.58
CA GLY A 580 -20.17 18.30 0.35
C GLY A 580 -19.95 17.89 1.80
N VAL A 581 -18.71 17.65 2.22
CA VAL A 581 -18.37 17.31 3.60
C VAL A 581 -17.76 18.52 4.30
N SER A 582 -18.33 18.94 5.42
CA SER A 582 -17.80 20.04 6.22
C SER A 582 -16.50 19.67 6.93
N LYS A 583 -15.74 20.70 7.33
CA LYS A 583 -14.54 20.52 8.17
C LYS A 583 -14.88 19.86 9.51
N GLU A 584 -16.03 20.19 10.09
CA GLU A 584 -16.52 19.64 11.35
C GLU A 584 -16.83 18.15 11.23
N GLU A 585 -17.54 17.73 10.18
CA GLU A 585 -17.83 16.32 9.90
C GLU A 585 -16.55 15.51 9.68
N MET A 586 -15.58 16.05 8.92
CA MET A 586 -14.29 15.41 8.73
C MET A 586 -13.49 15.33 10.04
N THR A 587 -13.62 16.34 10.92
CA THR A 587 -13.01 16.33 12.25
C THR A 587 -13.59 15.20 13.12
N GLU A 588 -14.91 15.02 13.11
CA GLU A 588 -15.56 13.92 13.84
C GLU A 588 -15.19 12.55 13.27
N LEU A 589 -15.06 12.41 11.94
CA LEU A 589 -14.56 11.18 11.33
C LEU A 589 -13.12 10.87 11.75
N CYS A 590 -12.27 11.88 11.83
CA CYS A 590 -10.88 11.73 12.31
C CYS A 590 -10.85 11.30 13.78
N LYS A 591 -11.69 11.89 14.65
CA LYS A 591 -11.81 11.47 16.06
C LYS A 591 -12.27 10.02 16.19
N TRP A 592 -13.32 9.64 15.45
CA TRP A 592 -13.82 8.26 15.42
C TRP A 592 -12.71 7.29 14.96
N SER A 593 -11.97 7.65 13.90
CA SER A 593 -10.87 6.84 13.37
C SER A 593 -9.76 6.61 14.39
N THR A 594 -9.30 7.67 15.07
CA THR A 594 -8.26 7.55 16.11
C THR A 594 -8.74 6.72 17.29
N ARG A 595 -9.99 6.92 17.75
CA ARG A 595 -10.59 6.15 18.85
C ARG A 595 -10.75 4.68 18.50
N LEU A 596 -11.20 4.37 17.28
CA LEU A 596 -11.29 3.00 16.78
C LEU A 596 -9.91 2.31 16.77
N VAL A 597 -8.87 2.96 16.25
CA VAL A 597 -7.52 2.39 16.24
C VAL A 597 -6.96 2.26 17.66
N SER A 598 -7.21 3.23 18.53
CA SER A 598 -6.86 3.13 19.96
C SER A 598 -7.53 1.91 20.61
N HIS A 599 -8.81 1.67 20.33
CA HIS A 599 -9.56 0.50 20.80
C HIS A 599 -8.97 -0.81 20.26
N ILE A 600 -8.64 -0.88 18.97
CA ILE A 600 -8.00 -2.05 18.35
C ILE A 600 -6.67 -2.35 19.04
N LEU A 601 -5.83 -1.34 19.23
CA LEU A 601 -4.52 -1.49 19.86
C LEU A 601 -4.62 -1.91 21.34
N ALA A 602 -5.55 -1.33 22.09
CA ALA A 602 -5.81 -1.70 23.48
C ALA A 602 -6.31 -3.16 23.62
N ASN A 603 -6.91 -3.72 22.56
CA ASN A 603 -7.52 -5.05 22.55
C ASN A 603 -6.86 -6.01 21.55
N VAL A 604 -5.62 -5.75 21.13
CA VAL A 604 -4.95 -6.51 20.06
C VAL A 604 -4.82 -8.01 20.39
N ASP A 605 -4.69 -8.35 21.67
CA ASP A 605 -4.62 -9.74 22.15
C ASP A 605 -5.92 -10.53 21.91
N GLN A 606 -7.04 -9.84 21.62
CA GLN A 606 -8.30 -10.50 21.26
C GLN A 606 -8.34 -10.95 19.79
N SER A 607 -7.33 -10.63 18.98
CA SER A 607 -7.35 -10.92 17.54
C SER A 607 -7.63 -12.39 17.22
N ASP A 608 -7.10 -13.33 18.00
CA ASP A 608 -7.32 -14.77 17.75
C ASP A 608 -8.73 -15.27 18.16
N THR A 609 -9.55 -14.45 18.84
CA THR A 609 -10.89 -14.86 19.37
C THR A 609 -12.03 -13.91 19.00
N ILE A 610 -11.75 -12.76 18.40
CA ILE A 610 -12.77 -11.74 18.16
C ILE A 610 -13.81 -12.16 17.12
N LEU A 611 -13.45 -13.08 16.22
CA LEU A 611 -14.38 -13.64 15.24
C LEU A 611 -15.31 -14.71 15.82
N ASP A 612 -15.05 -15.20 17.03
CA ASP A 612 -15.89 -16.19 17.72
C ASP A 612 -17.08 -15.55 18.45
N LYS A 613 -17.13 -14.21 18.50
CA LYS A 613 -18.10 -13.38 19.22
C LYS A 613 -19.02 -12.66 18.26
#